data_AF-A0A357D117-F1
#
_entry.id   AF-A0A357D117-F1
#
_cell.length_a   1.000
_cell.length_b   1.000
_cell.length_c   1.000
_cell.angle_alpha   90.00
_cell.angle_beta   90.00
_cell.angle_gamma   90.00
#
_symmetry.space_group_name_H-M   'P 1'
#
loop_
_entity.id
_entity.type
_entity.pdbx_description
1 polymer ?
#
loop_
_entity_poly.entity_id
_entity_poly.type
_entity_poly.pdbx_seq_one_letter_code
_entity_poly.pdbx_strand_id
1 'polypeptide(L)'
;HTQLGSDIVADTVAAAVVLEKPFAVIDLGTATTISAVNATGELIGVIIAPGVRLSVDALSQNAAELPYISLSEPKALLGKNTEDSMISGSVYGTAAMIDGIITRLCEEFGRDYISVIACGGLAGDVIPFCQTEIEIEPYLTLNGLNHIYKLNQRKGKST
;
A
#
# COMPACT_ATOMS: atom_id res chain seq x y z
N HIS A 1 3.68 -15.31 -17.19
CA HIS A 1 3.21 -13.95 -17.55
C HIS A 1 3.97 -12.96 -16.70
N THR A 2 4.75 -12.07 -17.31
CA THR A 2 5.61 -11.11 -16.59
C THR A 2 5.22 -9.71 -17.02
N GLN A 3 4.06 -9.26 -16.56
CA GLN A 3 3.56 -7.92 -16.81
C GLN A 3 3.22 -7.30 -15.46
N LEU A 4 3.71 -6.08 -15.22
CA LEU A 4 3.31 -5.30 -14.06
C LEU A 4 1.81 -4.99 -14.16
N GLY A 5 1.11 -5.02 -13.03
CA GLY A 5 -0.29 -4.62 -12.97
C GLY A 5 -0.49 -3.19 -13.50
N SER A 6 -1.55 -2.97 -14.27
CA SER A 6 -1.86 -1.65 -14.84
C SER A 6 -2.21 -0.61 -13.78
N ASP A 7 -2.79 -1.08 -12.67
CA ASP A 7 -3.01 -0.34 -11.43
C ASP A 7 -1.70 0.21 -10.87
N ILE A 8 -0.69 -0.64 -10.66
CA ILE A 8 0.63 -0.25 -10.14
C ILE A 8 1.25 0.87 -10.98
N VAL A 9 1.15 0.77 -12.31
CA VAL A 9 1.65 1.82 -13.22
C VAL A 9 0.86 3.12 -13.04
N ALA A 10 -0.46 3.06 -12.98
CA ALA A 10 -1.29 4.24 -12.78
C ALA A 10 -0.99 4.92 -11.43
N ASP A 11 -0.93 4.15 -10.35
CA ASP A 11 -0.64 4.67 -9.01
C ASP A 11 0.75 5.31 -8.93
N THR A 12 1.75 4.66 -9.52
CA THR A 12 3.12 5.19 -9.58
C THR A 12 3.19 6.50 -10.38
N VAL A 13 2.46 6.60 -11.49
CA VAL A 13 2.37 7.84 -12.27
C VAL A 13 1.68 8.95 -11.48
N ALA A 14 0.61 8.65 -10.75
CA ALA A 14 -0.06 9.62 -9.90
C ALA A 14 0.86 10.13 -8.79
N ALA A 15 1.54 9.22 -8.09
CA ALA A 15 2.49 9.54 -7.04
C ALA A 15 3.66 10.40 -7.56
N ALA A 16 4.19 10.09 -8.75
CA ALA A 16 5.27 10.86 -9.37
C ALA A 16 4.92 12.33 -9.67
N VAL A 17 3.63 12.68 -9.70
CA VAL A 17 3.17 14.06 -9.90
C VAL A 17 3.21 14.86 -8.60
N VAL A 18 3.04 14.22 -7.45
CA VAL A 18 2.84 14.88 -6.15
C VAL A 18 3.97 14.67 -5.16
N LEU A 19 4.74 13.58 -5.29
CA LEU A 19 5.83 13.23 -4.37
C LEU A 19 7.21 13.60 -4.91
N GLU A 20 8.11 13.92 -3.99
CA GLU A 20 9.54 14.00 -4.26
C GLU A 20 10.17 12.60 -4.32
N LYS A 21 11.14 12.41 -5.21
CA LYS A 21 11.88 11.15 -5.37
C LYS A 21 13.06 11.05 -4.38
N PRO A 22 13.44 9.84 -3.94
CA PRO A 22 12.75 8.57 -4.16
C PRO A 22 11.46 8.47 -3.33
N PHE A 23 10.52 7.66 -3.79
CA PHE A 23 9.24 7.46 -3.11
C PHE A 23 8.73 6.03 -3.20
N ALA A 24 7.80 5.68 -2.33
CA ALA A 24 7.05 4.43 -2.38
C ALA A 24 5.54 4.67 -2.47
N VAL A 25 4.84 3.74 -3.10
CA VAL A 25 3.38 3.71 -3.18
C VAL A 25 2.86 2.43 -2.58
N ILE A 26 1.88 2.53 -1.69
CA ILE A 26 1.26 1.39 -1.01
C ILE A 26 -0.19 1.26 -1.47
N ASP A 27 -0.59 0.12 -2.02
CA ASP A 27 -2.00 -0.18 -2.29
C ASP A 27 -2.50 -1.27 -1.33
N LEU A 28 -3.47 -0.92 -0.49
CA LEU A 28 -4.14 -1.80 0.46
C LEU A 28 -5.47 -2.32 -0.11
N GLY A 29 -5.34 -3.12 -1.17
CA GLY A 29 -6.45 -3.80 -1.86
C GLY A 29 -6.55 -5.29 -1.50
N THR A 30 -6.94 -6.12 -2.48
CA THR A 30 -6.99 -7.59 -2.33
C THR A 30 -5.62 -8.18 -1.97
N ALA A 31 -4.56 -7.61 -2.55
CA ALA A 31 -3.19 -7.79 -2.13
C ALA A 31 -2.71 -6.46 -1.53
N THR A 32 -1.75 -6.54 -0.60
CA THR A 32 -0.98 -5.36 -0.21
C THR A 32 0.19 -5.25 -1.17
N THR A 33 0.27 -4.18 -1.95
CA THR A 33 1.42 -3.93 -2.84
C THR A 33 2.21 -2.72 -2.38
N ILE A 34 3.53 -2.78 -2.53
CA ILE A 34 4.43 -1.66 -2.26
C ILE A 34 5.35 -1.50 -3.46
N SER A 35 5.13 -0.48 -4.27
CA SER A 35 6.00 -0.13 -5.41
C SER A 35 6.99 0.95 -5.01
N ALA A 36 8.20 0.93 -5.57
CA ALA A 36 9.25 1.87 -5.22
C ALA A 36 9.86 2.53 -6.46
N VAL A 37 10.03 3.85 -6.39
CA VAL A 37 10.66 4.66 -7.43
C VAL A 37 11.94 5.28 -6.88
N ASN A 38 13.04 5.06 -7.59
CA ASN A 38 14.35 5.57 -7.19
C ASN A 38 14.52 7.08 -7.51
N ALA A 39 15.69 7.63 -7.18
CA ALA A 39 15.99 9.05 -7.39
C ALA A 39 15.99 9.49 -8.87
N THR A 40 16.25 8.58 -9.82
CA THR A 40 16.18 8.89 -11.27
C THR A 40 14.75 8.86 -11.79
N GLY A 41 13.79 8.31 -11.03
CA GLY A 41 12.39 8.21 -11.42
C GLY A 41 12.02 6.89 -12.08
N GLU A 42 12.86 5.87 -11.92
CA GLU A 42 12.60 4.54 -12.43
C GLU A 42 11.81 3.75 -11.38
N LEU A 43 10.76 3.08 -11.82
CA LEU A 43 10.06 2.08 -11.01
C LEU A 43 10.96 0.84 -10.92
N ILE A 44 11.60 0.67 -9.77
CA ILE A 44 12.65 -0.34 -9.60
C ILE A 44 12.14 -1.70 -9.15
N GLY A 45 10.92 -1.76 -8.60
CA GLY A 45 10.38 -3.00 -8.08
C GLY A 45 9.02 -2.84 -7.42
N VAL A 46 8.43 -3.98 -7.10
CA VAL A 46 7.15 -4.11 -6.40
C VAL A 46 7.25 -5.27 -5.42
N ILE A 47 6.83 -5.03 -4.18
CA ILE A 47 6.59 -6.06 -3.18
C ILE A 47 5.10 -6.39 -3.20
N ILE A 48 4.77 -7.68 -3.17
CA ILE A 48 3.38 -8.16 -3.11
C ILE A 48 3.25 -9.05 -1.88
N ALA A 49 2.36 -8.67 -0.98
CA ALA A 49 2.00 -9.42 0.22
C ALA A 49 0.48 -9.71 0.23
N PRO A 50 0.03 -10.70 1.02
CA PRO A 50 -1.40 -10.91 1.24
C PRO A 50 -2.09 -9.62 1.71
N GLY A 51 -3.25 -9.30 1.13
CA GLY A 51 -4.07 -8.18 1.60
C GLY A 51 -4.61 -8.46 3.00
N VAL A 52 -4.89 -7.40 3.76
CA VAL A 52 -5.31 -7.54 5.17
C VAL A 52 -6.57 -8.39 5.30
N ARG A 53 -7.58 -8.13 4.45
CA ARG A 53 -8.81 -8.92 4.44
C ARG A 53 -8.57 -10.38 4.06
N LEU A 54 -7.74 -10.61 3.04
CA LEU A 54 -7.38 -11.95 2.60
C LEU A 54 -6.70 -12.76 3.72
N SER A 55 -5.80 -12.13 4.48
CA SER A 55 -5.12 -12.76 5.62
C SER A 55 -6.09 -13.16 6.73
N VAL A 56 -7.03 -12.27 7.09
CA VAL A 56 -8.07 -12.55 8.10
C VAL A 56 -9.00 -13.67 7.65
N ASP A 57 -9.45 -13.64 6.40
CA ASP A 57 -10.32 -14.66 5.84
C ASP A 57 -9.59 -16.02 5.81
N ALA A 58 -8.28 -16.04 5.53
CA ALA A 58 -7.48 -17.26 5.56
C ALA A 58 -7.38 -17.87 6.96
N LEU A 59 -7.23 -17.05 8.01
CA LEU A 59 -7.25 -17.52 9.40
C LEU A 59 -8.59 -18.20 9.73
N SER A 60 -9.69 -17.54 9.39
CA SER A 60 -11.05 -18.02 9.66
C SER A 60 -11.38 -19.30 8.89
N GLN A 61 -10.84 -19.45 7.67
CA GLN A 61 -11.06 -20.63 6.84
C GLN A 61 -10.24 -21.85 7.27
N ASN A 62 -9.02 -21.64 7.79
CA ASN A 62 -8.05 -22.72 7.97
C ASN A 62 -7.79 -23.10 9.44
N ALA A 63 -8.20 -22.27 10.41
CA ALA A 63 -8.03 -22.55 11.83
C ALA A 63 -9.37 -22.92 12.49
N ALA A 64 -9.38 -23.99 13.29
CA ALA A 64 -10.62 -24.60 13.80
C ALA A 64 -11.45 -23.69 14.73
N GLU A 65 -10.83 -22.76 15.45
CA GLU A 65 -11.50 -21.93 16.48
C GLU A 65 -11.47 -20.43 16.17
N LEU A 66 -11.04 -20.02 14.98
CA LEU A 66 -11.00 -18.60 14.60
C LEU A 66 -12.29 -18.23 13.85
N PRO A 67 -13.12 -17.32 14.38
CA PRO A 67 -14.37 -16.93 13.74
C PRO A 67 -14.10 -16.03 12.53
N TYR A 68 -15.06 -15.97 11.61
CA TYR A 68 -15.10 -14.89 10.62
C TYR A 68 -15.38 -13.56 11.31
N ILE A 69 -14.49 -12.60 11.07
CA ILE A 69 -14.57 -11.26 11.64
C ILE A 69 -14.62 -10.19 10.55
N SER A 70 -15.11 -9.01 10.90
CA SER A 70 -14.93 -7.81 10.08
C SER A 70 -13.77 -6.99 10.60
N LEU A 71 -12.94 -6.47 9.69
CA LEU A 71 -11.90 -5.52 10.06
C LEU A 71 -12.55 -4.24 10.61
N SER A 72 -11.99 -3.74 11.69
CA SER A 72 -12.36 -2.49 12.33
C SER A 72 -11.16 -1.96 13.11
N GLU A 73 -11.28 -0.74 13.63
CA GLU A 73 -10.23 -0.13 14.44
C GLU A 73 -9.89 -0.98 15.69
N PRO A 74 -8.61 -1.36 15.88
CA PRO A 74 -8.18 -2.05 17.09
C PRO A 74 -8.39 -1.20 18.35
N LYS A 75 -9.03 -1.78 19.37
CA LYS A 75 -9.23 -1.12 20.68
C LYS A 75 -7.95 -1.10 21.53
N ALA A 76 -7.05 -2.05 21.30
CA ALA A 76 -5.80 -2.23 22.02
C ALA A 76 -4.86 -3.15 21.22
N LEU A 77 -3.55 -3.05 21.48
CA LEU A 77 -2.54 -3.94 20.88
C LEU A 77 -2.72 -5.41 21.29
N LEU A 78 -3.05 -5.68 22.56
CA LEU A 78 -3.31 -7.05 23.02
C LEU A 78 -4.81 -7.24 23.23
N GLY A 79 -5.43 -8.01 22.34
CA GLY A 79 -6.83 -8.40 22.45
C GLY A 79 -7.10 -9.29 23.66
N LYS A 80 -8.32 -9.20 24.22
CA LYS A 80 -8.76 -10.02 25.37
C LYS A 80 -9.75 -11.12 25.00
N ASN A 81 -10.12 -11.18 23.73
CA ASN A 81 -10.90 -12.25 23.12
C ASN A 81 -10.34 -12.50 21.71
N THR A 82 -10.79 -13.58 21.08
CA THR A 82 -10.29 -14.02 19.77
C THR A 82 -10.47 -12.96 18.69
N GLU A 83 -11.65 -12.31 18.62
CA GLU A 83 -11.95 -11.30 17.60
C GLU A 83 -11.04 -10.08 17.73
N ASP A 84 -10.97 -9.46 18.91
CA ASP A 84 -10.09 -8.31 19.15
C ASP A 84 -8.62 -8.68 18.91
N SER A 85 -8.21 -9.91 19.20
CA SER A 85 -6.83 -10.39 18.96
C SER A 85 -6.52 -10.54 17.46
N MET A 86 -7.48 -11.06 16.68
CA MET A 86 -7.34 -11.18 15.23
C MET A 86 -7.33 -9.81 14.55
N ILE A 87 -8.21 -8.88 14.97
CA ILE A 87 -8.25 -7.51 14.46
C ILE A 87 -6.91 -6.81 14.75
N SER A 88 -6.48 -6.83 16.02
CA SER A 88 -5.23 -6.22 16.43
C SER A 88 -4.03 -6.78 15.66
N GLY A 89 -3.90 -8.12 15.62
CA GLY A 89 -2.80 -8.77 14.92
C GLY A 89 -2.77 -8.46 13.42
N SER A 90 -3.93 -8.31 12.79
CA SER A 90 -4.02 -8.00 11.36
C SER A 90 -3.66 -6.54 11.08
N VAL A 91 -4.22 -5.60 11.83
CA VAL A 91 -3.98 -4.16 11.61
C VAL A 91 -2.57 -3.77 12.03
N TYR A 92 -2.17 -4.01 13.29
CA TYR A 92 -0.82 -3.67 13.76
C TYR A 92 0.25 -4.51 13.06
N GLY A 93 -0.06 -5.76 12.70
CA GLY A 93 0.88 -6.61 11.95
C GLY A 93 1.15 -6.07 10.55
N THR A 94 0.11 -5.65 9.82
CA THR A 94 0.28 -5.00 8.51
C THR A 94 0.98 -3.64 8.64
N ALA A 95 0.63 -2.82 9.62
CA ALA A 95 1.30 -1.54 9.86
C ALA A 95 2.80 -1.73 10.15
N ALA A 96 3.15 -2.66 11.04
CA ALA A 96 4.55 -2.97 11.35
C ALA A 96 5.31 -3.56 10.14
N MET A 97 4.64 -4.36 9.31
CA MET A 97 5.20 -4.85 8.04
C MET A 97 5.50 -3.67 7.09
N ILE A 98 4.56 -2.74 6.93
CA ILE A 98 4.73 -1.53 6.10
C ILE A 98 5.93 -0.71 6.60
N ASP A 99 5.96 -0.37 7.89
CA ASP A 99 7.07 0.39 8.50
C ASP A 99 8.43 -0.31 8.29
N GLY A 100 8.46 -1.63 8.51
CA GLY A 100 9.65 -2.43 8.30
C GLY A 100 10.11 -2.49 6.85
N ILE A 101 9.18 -2.46 5.89
CA ILE A 101 9.51 -2.41 4.46
C ILE A 101 10.01 -1.02 4.07
N ILE A 102 9.36 0.05 4.52
CA ILE A 102 9.81 1.42 4.24
C ILE A 102 11.22 1.64 4.79
N THR A 103 11.50 1.17 6.01
CA THR A 103 12.84 1.24 6.60
C THR A 103 13.89 0.58 5.69
N ARG A 104 13.58 -0.61 5.14
CA ARG A 104 14.48 -1.32 4.21
C ARG A 104 14.65 -0.60 2.87
N LEU A 105 13.58 0.02 2.37
CA LEU A 105 13.67 0.86 1.16
C LEU A 105 14.54 2.09 1.39
N CYS A 106 14.43 2.74 2.55
CA CYS A 106 15.31 3.83 2.96
C CYS A 106 16.79 3.38 2.97
N GLU A 107 17.08 2.23 3.58
CA GLU A 107 18.42 1.62 3.58
C GLU A 107 18.92 1.34 2.15
N GLU A 108 18.08 0.74 1.30
CA GLU A 108 18.42 0.43 -0.10
C GLU A 108 18.69 1.69 -0.93
N PHE A 109 17.98 2.79 -0.65
CA PHE A 109 18.18 4.07 -1.31
C PHE A 109 19.29 4.93 -0.70
N GLY A 110 19.89 4.52 0.42
CA GLY A 110 20.84 5.34 1.16
C GLY A 110 20.22 6.68 1.58
N ARG A 111 19.01 6.62 2.13
CA ARG A 111 18.23 7.76 2.62
C ARG A 111 17.77 7.51 4.05
N ASP A 112 17.66 8.59 4.82
CA ASP A 112 17.05 8.51 6.16
C ASP A 112 15.52 8.41 6.08
N TYR A 113 14.93 8.96 5.03
CA TYR A 113 13.49 8.95 4.76
C TYR A 113 13.19 8.97 3.25
N ILE A 114 11.99 8.51 2.89
CA ILE A 114 11.43 8.64 1.53
C ILE A 114 9.98 9.12 1.61
N SER A 115 9.49 9.74 0.55
CA SER A 115 8.06 10.09 0.45
C SER A 115 7.24 8.81 0.29
N VAL A 116 6.10 8.71 0.97
CA VAL A 116 5.22 7.53 0.88
C VAL A 116 3.77 7.97 0.77
N ILE A 117 3.06 7.37 -0.18
CA ILE A 117 1.62 7.55 -0.35
C ILE A 117 0.93 6.20 -0.38
N ALA A 118 -0.27 6.14 0.19
CA ALA A 118 -1.11 4.96 0.26
C ALA A 118 -2.47 5.18 -0.38
N CYS A 119 -3.01 4.13 -0.99
CA CYS A 119 -4.37 4.05 -1.49
C CYS A 119 -4.97 2.68 -1.14
N GLY A 120 -6.15 2.39 -1.67
CA GLY A 120 -6.86 1.14 -1.43
C GLY A 120 -7.87 1.23 -0.29
N GLY A 121 -8.82 0.29 -0.30
CA GLY A 121 -10.02 0.36 0.55
C GLY A 121 -9.74 0.24 2.04
N LEU A 122 -8.59 -0.33 2.43
CA LEU A 122 -8.19 -0.53 3.83
C LEU A 122 -7.09 0.43 4.30
N ALA A 123 -6.72 1.42 3.48
CA ALA A 123 -5.72 2.42 3.88
C ALA A 123 -6.13 3.18 5.13
N GLY A 124 -7.40 3.58 5.23
CA GLY A 124 -7.93 4.29 6.39
C GLY A 124 -7.91 3.47 7.69
N ASP A 125 -7.93 2.13 7.60
CA ASP A 125 -7.93 1.25 8.76
C ASP A 125 -6.52 0.89 9.24
N VAL A 126 -5.51 0.93 8.36
CA VAL A 126 -4.15 0.46 8.64
C VAL A 126 -3.16 1.60 8.84
N ILE A 127 -3.16 2.57 7.93
CA ILE A 127 -2.16 3.64 7.90
C ILE A 127 -2.10 4.47 9.20
N PRO A 128 -3.21 4.74 9.92
CA PRO A 128 -3.13 5.43 11.21
C PRO A 128 -2.32 4.70 12.29
N PHE A 129 -2.03 3.41 12.10
CA PHE A 129 -1.26 2.58 13.04
C PHE A 129 0.21 2.40 12.62
N CYS A 130 0.61 2.96 11.48
CA CYS A 130 2.01 3.02 11.07
C CYS A 130 2.78 4.09 11.88
N GLN A 131 4.07 3.85 12.09
CA GLN A 131 4.99 4.84 12.68
C GLN A 131 5.51 5.82 11.63
N THR A 132 5.60 5.37 10.37
CA THR A 132 6.01 6.20 9.25
C THR A 132 4.89 7.14 8.84
N GLU A 133 5.23 8.39 8.52
CA GLU A 133 4.28 9.33 7.93
C GLU A 133 3.96 8.91 6.48
N ILE A 134 2.69 8.61 6.22
CA ILE A 134 2.21 8.12 4.93
C ILE A 134 0.97 8.93 4.55
N GLU A 135 1.03 9.59 3.38
CA GLU A 135 -0.12 10.31 2.83
C GLU A 135 -1.17 9.31 2.33
N ILE A 136 -2.47 9.59 2.52
CA ILE A 136 -3.55 8.74 1.98
C ILE A 136 -4.24 9.49 0.84
N GLU A 137 -4.25 8.89 -0.35
CA GLU A 137 -4.97 9.39 -1.53
C GLU A 137 -5.93 8.30 -2.07
N PRO A 138 -7.23 8.34 -1.69
CA PRO A 138 -8.20 7.31 -2.05
C PRO A 138 -8.42 7.16 -3.57
N TYR A 139 -8.14 8.19 -4.37
CA TYR A 139 -8.38 8.20 -5.81
C TYR A 139 -7.09 8.10 -6.63
N LEU A 140 -5.99 7.62 -6.04
CA LEU A 140 -4.66 7.61 -6.64
C LEU A 140 -4.66 6.96 -8.04
N THR A 141 -5.28 5.78 -8.18
CA THR A 141 -5.35 5.07 -9.46
C THR A 141 -6.10 5.87 -10.52
N LEU A 142 -7.23 6.49 -10.14
CA LEU A 142 -8.02 7.31 -11.07
C LEU A 142 -7.26 8.58 -11.48
N ASN A 143 -6.55 9.20 -10.55
CA ASN A 143 -5.68 10.34 -10.82
C ASN A 143 -4.56 9.96 -11.81
N GLY A 144 -3.96 8.78 -11.63
CA GLY A 144 -2.96 8.21 -12.51
C GLY A 144 -3.48 7.97 -13.93
N LEU A 145 -4.62 7.28 -14.06
CA LEU A 145 -5.27 7.04 -15.35
C LEU A 145 -5.61 8.35 -16.08
N ASN A 146 -6.14 9.34 -15.36
CA ASN A 146 -6.44 10.66 -15.91
C ASN A 146 -5.16 11.37 -16.39
N HIS A 147 -4.06 11.26 -15.65
CA HIS A 147 -2.77 11.84 -16.04
C HIS A 147 -2.23 11.19 -17.31
N ILE A 148 -2.21 9.84 -17.36
CA ILE A 148 -1.79 9.07 -18.53
C ILE A 148 -2.63 9.43 -19.76
N TYR A 149 -3.95 9.52 -19.61
CA TYR A 149 -4.86 9.94 -20.69
C TYR A 149 -4.49 11.32 -21.25
N LYS A 150 -4.27 12.31 -20.37
CA LYS A 150 -3.89 13.68 -20.77
C LYS A 150 -2.53 13.73 -21.49
N LEU A 151 -1.56 12.92 -21.07
CA LEU A 151 -0.25 12.83 -21.73
C LEU A 151 -0.38 12.28 -23.16
N ASN A 152 -1.21 11.25 -23.36
CA ASN A 152 -1.41 10.64 -24.66
C ASN A 152 -2.22 11.52 -25.63
N GLN A 153 -3.15 12.34 -25.11
CA GLN A 153 -3.86 13.36 -25.90
C GLN A 153 -2.93 14.46 -26.45
N ARG A 154 -1.87 14.82 -25.73
CA ARG A 154 -0.90 15.84 -26.18
C ARG A 154 -0.01 15.35 -27.31
N LYS A 155 0.37 14.06 -27.31
CA LYS A 155 1.16 13.45 -28.39
C LYS A 155 0.44 13.39 -29.74
N GLY A 156 -0.90 13.32 -29.73
CA GLY A 156 -1.72 13.35 -30.95
C GLY A 156 -1.96 14.74 -31.54
N LYS A 157 -1.48 15.83 -30.91
CA LYS A 157 -1.66 17.22 -31.37
C LYS A 157 -0.38 17.89 -31.88
N SER A 158 0.72 17.15 -31.98
CA SER A 158 1.93 17.59 -32.71
C SER A 158 1.87 17.08 -34.16
N THR A 159 1.05 17.74 -34.97
CA THR A 159 1.10 17.75 -36.44
C THR A 159 0.79 19.15 -36.91
#